data_AF-A0A9J6QVX8-F1
#
_entry.id   AF-A0A9J6QVX8-F1
#
_cell.length_a   1.000
_cell.length_b   1.000
_cell.length_c   1.000
_cell.angle_alpha   90.00
_cell.angle_beta   90.00
_cell.angle_gamma   90.00
#
_symmetry.space_group_name_H-M   'P 1'
#
loop_
_entity.id
_entity.type
_entity.pdbx_description
1 polymer ?
#
loop_
_entity_poly.entity_id
_entity_poly.type
_entity_poly.pdbx_seq_one_letter_code
_entity_poly.pdbx_strand_id
1 'polypeptide(L)'
;MNYIIAIIPTVIAVCAILSPIITTKMNNHHQLELKRIELEQQSIEQKESYLKSIYENYFKQTSKCIAYPDEECVKSYGECYSISFVYFPQSAHEQLKEINSAIHNGDQNTATALLETLAISMGQIIREI
;
A
#
# COMPACT_ATOMS: atom_id res chain seq x y z
N MET A 1 1.56 64.36 27.41
CA MET A 1 0.56 63.36 27.88
C MET A 1 -0.38 62.90 26.76
N ASN A 2 -1.00 63.80 25.99
CA ASN A 2 -1.92 63.43 24.89
C ASN A 2 -1.33 62.58 23.76
N TYR A 3 -0.06 62.78 23.40
CA TYR A 3 0.58 61.98 22.33
C TYR A 3 0.72 60.49 22.70
N ILE A 4 1.08 60.18 23.96
CA ILE A 4 1.22 58.79 24.42
C ILE A 4 -0.14 58.08 24.43
N ILE A 5 -1.21 58.80 24.79
CA ILE A 5 -2.60 58.29 24.82
C ILE A 5 -3.10 57.92 23.41
N ALA A 6 -2.62 58.60 22.35
CA ALA A 6 -3.01 58.30 20.97
C ALA A 6 -2.17 57.17 20.31
N ILE A 7 -0.92 56.97 20.72
CA ILE A 7 -0.01 55.98 20.11
C ILE A 7 -0.43 54.54 20.47
N ILE A 8 -0.75 54.27 21.74
CA ILE A 8 -1.13 52.94 22.22
C ILE A 8 -2.34 52.34 21.46
N PRO A 9 -3.49 53.01 21.36
CA PRO A 9 -4.65 52.47 20.63
C PRO A 9 -4.38 52.34 19.13
N THR A 10 -3.54 53.19 18.55
CA THR A 10 -3.13 53.09 17.14
C THR A 10 -2.32 51.81 16.90
N VAL A 11 -1.34 51.53 17.76
CA VAL A 11 -0.54 50.30 17.68
C VAL A 11 -1.43 49.06 17.90
N ILE A 12 -2.34 49.10 18.88
CA ILE A 12 -3.28 48.00 19.13
C ILE A 12 -4.18 47.76 17.91
N ALA A 13 -4.71 48.82 17.30
CA ALA A 13 -5.56 48.72 16.10
C ALA A 13 -4.80 48.10 14.92
N VAL A 14 -3.54 48.52 14.70
CA VAL A 14 -2.67 47.93 13.66
C VAL A 14 -2.39 46.46 13.95
N CYS A 15 -2.03 46.11 15.18
CA CYS A 15 -1.80 44.72 15.59
C CYS A 15 -3.07 43.86 15.46
N ALA A 16 -4.24 44.39 15.82
CA ALA A 16 -5.51 43.68 15.73
C ALA A 16 -5.92 43.36 14.28
N ILE A 17 -5.49 44.18 13.31
CA ILE A 17 -5.75 43.94 11.88
C ILE A 17 -4.71 42.99 11.28
N LEU A 18 -3.43 43.18 11.60
CA LEU A 18 -2.34 42.39 11.02
C LEU A 18 -2.25 40.99 11.61
N SER A 19 -2.53 40.81 12.90
CA SER A 19 -2.37 39.51 13.58
C SER A 19 -3.28 38.43 12.97
N PRO A 20 -4.58 38.67 12.70
CA PRO A 20 -5.42 37.69 12.01
C PRO A 20 -4.89 37.35 10.61
N ILE A 21 -4.42 38.33 9.83
CA ILE A 21 -3.92 38.11 8.47
C ILE A 21 -2.68 37.20 8.47
N ILE A 22 -1.71 37.49 9.34
CA ILE A 22 -0.49 36.68 9.49
C ILE A 22 -0.85 35.28 9.99
N THR A 23 -1.74 35.21 10.99
CA THR A 23 -2.18 33.94 11.59
C THR A 23 -2.90 33.06 10.56
N THR A 24 -3.82 33.63 9.77
CA THR A 24 -4.52 32.92 8.70
C THR A 24 -3.57 32.42 7.63
N LYS A 25 -2.58 33.23 7.21
CA LYS A 25 -1.58 32.79 6.23
C LYS A 25 -0.74 31.63 6.76
N MET A 26 -0.28 31.73 8.01
CA MET A 26 0.51 30.69 8.67
C MET A 26 -0.29 29.41 8.84
N ASN A 27 -1.54 29.52 9.31
CA ASN A 27 -2.44 28.38 9.47
C ASN A 27 -2.76 27.71 8.13
N ASN A 28 -3.03 28.48 7.08
CA ASN A 28 -3.30 27.94 5.75
C ASN A 28 -2.08 27.18 5.19
N HIS A 29 -0.87 27.71 5.37
CA HIS A 29 0.35 27.02 4.95
C HIS A 29 0.52 25.69 5.67
N HIS A 30 0.35 25.69 6.99
CA HIS A 30 0.45 24.48 7.80
C HIS A 30 -0.62 23.45 7.42
N GLN A 31 -1.87 23.87 7.21
CA GLN A 31 -2.95 22.98 6.76
C GLN A 31 -2.69 22.37 5.37
N LEU A 32 -2.11 23.15 4.45
CA LEU A 32 -1.72 22.64 3.13
C LEU A 32 -0.60 21.61 3.23
N GLU A 33 0.39 21.85 4.10
CA GLU A 33 1.50 20.92 4.32
C GLU A 33 1.02 19.62 4.98
N LEU A 34 0.20 19.71 6.03
CA LEU A 34 -0.45 18.55 6.66
C LEU A 34 -1.23 17.73 5.64
N LYS A 35 -2.10 18.37 4.86
CA LYS A 35 -2.88 17.68 3.83
C LYS A 35 -2.01 17.02 2.76
N ARG A 36 -0.87 17.62 2.42
CA ARG A 36 0.09 17.02 1.50
C ARG A 36 0.68 15.74 2.08
N ILE A 37 1.15 15.80 3.31
CA ILE A 37 1.72 14.64 4.03
C ILE A 37 0.67 13.53 4.15
N GLU A 38 -0.58 13.87 4.49
CA GLU A 38 -1.69 12.91 4.56
C GLU A 38 -1.95 12.23 3.20
N LEU A 39 -1.97 12.97 2.10
CA LEU A 39 -2.16 12.40 0.76
C LEU A 39 -1.00 11.51 0.33
N GLU A 40 0.23 11.90 0.64
CA GLU A 40 1.42 11.10 0.36
C GLU A 40 1.38 9.78 1.15
N GLN A 41 1.09 9.85 2.45
CA GLN A 41 0.91 8.69 3.32
C GLN A 41 -0.22 7.78 2.83
N GLN A 42 -1.38 8.34 2.51
CA GLN A 42 -2.51 7.59 1.98
C GLN A 42 -2.17 6.88 0.66
N SER A 43 -1.36 7.52 -0.20
CA SER A 43 -0.92 6.91 -1.46
C SER A 43 0.04 5.73 -1.24
N ILE A 44 0.87 5.78 -0.19
CA ILE A 44 1.77 4.69 0.19
C ILE A 44 0.95 3.53 0.73
N GLU A 45 0.06 3.79 1.70
CA GLU A 45 -0.82 2.77 2.30
C GLU A 45 -1.68 2.06 1.25
N GLN A 46 -2.22 2.80 0.27
CA GLN A 46 -2.98 2.22 -0.84
C GLN A 46 -2.14 1.28 -1.70
N LYS A 47 -0.88 1.65 -2.00
CA LYS A 47 0.03 0.80 -2.78
C LYS A 47 0.41 -0.45 -2.01
N GLU A 48 0.75 -0.31 -0.72
CA GLU A 48 1.08 -1.44 0.15
C GLU A 48 -0.08 -2.41 0.30
N SER A 49 -1.29 -1.88 0.55
CA SER A 49 -2.52 -2.67 0.63
C SER A 49 -2.82 -3.39 -0.69
N TYR A 50 -2.65 -2.71 -1.82
CA TYR A 50 -2.83 -3.33 -3.13
C TYR A 50 -1.82 -4.46 -3.37
N LEU A 51 -0.52 -4.25 -3.08
CA LEU A 51 0.50 -5.30 -3.20
C LEU A 51 0.19 -6.50 -2.31
N LYS A 52 -0.16 -6.27 -1.03
CA LYS A 52 -0.57 -7.33 -0.09
C LYS A 52 -1.74 -8.15 -0.65
N SER A 53 -2.74 -7.48 -1.23
CA SER A 53 -3.90 -8.16 -1.84
C SER A 53 -3.51 -9.06 -3.03
N ILE A 54 -2.52 -8.67 -3.83
CA ILE A 54 -2.02 -9.48 -4.95
C ILE A 54 -1.36 -10.76 -4.44
N TYR A 55 -0.47 -10.62 -3.44
CA TYR A 55 0.20 -11.77 -2.84
C TYR A 55 -0.80 -12.72 -2.17
N GLU A 56 -1.69 -12.19 -1.33
CA GLU A 56 -2.73 -12.97 -0.65
C GLU A 56 -3.63 -13.69 -1.65
N ASN A 57 -4.07 -13.00 -2.71
CA ASN A 57 -4.90 -13.62 -3.72
C ASN A 57 -4.18 -14.77 -4.43
N TYR A 58 -2.91 -14.59 -4.82
CA TYR A 58 -2.12 -15.68 -5.42
C TYR A 58 -2.04 -16.91 -4.51
N PHE A 59 -1.63 -16.74 -3.24
CA PHE A 59 -1.51 -17.87 -2.32
C PHE A 59 -2.85 -18.54 -2.03
N LYS A 60 -3.93 -17.74 -1.88
CA LYS A 60 -5.27 -18.25 -1.62
C LYS A 60 -5.82 -19.06 -2.80
N GLN A 61 -5.76 -18.53 -4.03
CA GLN A 61 -6.30 -19.24 -5.19
C GLN A 61 -5.45 -20.46 -5.54
N THR A 62 -4.12 -20.35 -5.44
CA THR A 62 -3.21 -21.48 -5.72
C THR A 62 -3.43 -22.63 -4.73
N SER A 63 -3.51 -22.33 -3.42
CA SER A 63 -3.77 -23.35 -2.40
C SER A 63 -5.14 -24.01 -2.57
N LYS A 64 -6.18 -23.23 -2.91
CA LYS A 64 -7.52 -23.76 -3.22
C LYS A 64 -7.47 -24.70 -4.43
N CYS A 65 -6.81 -24.27 -5.51
CA CYS A 65 -6.66 -25.05 -6.74
C CYS A 65 -5.88 -26.35 -6.52
N ILE A 66 -4.87 -26.35 -5.65
CA ILE A 66 -4.12 -27.55 -5.28
C ILE A 66 -4.96 -28.51 -4.44
N ALA A 67 -5.67 -28.00 -3.42
CA ALA A 67 -6.36 -28.82 -2.44
C ALA A 67 -7.67 -29.44 -2.97
N TYR A 68 -8.45 -28.64 -3.72
CA TYR A 68 -9.78 -29.02 -4.19
C TYR A 68 -9.98 -28.48 -5.62
N PRO A 69 -9.32 -29.06 -6.64
CA PRO A 69 -9.42 -28.57 -8.00
C PRO A 69 -10.86 -28.73 -8.53
N ASP A 70 -11.47 -27.60 -8.85
CA ASP A 70 -12.70 -27.48 -9.62
C ASP A 70 -12.53 -26.42 -10.73
N GLU A 71 -13.50 -26.32 -11.63
CA GLU A 71 -13.44 -25.39 -12.77
C GLU A 71 -13.27 -23.93 -12.33
N GLU A 72 -13.95 -23.53 -11.24
CA GLU A 72 -13.88 -22.17 -10.70
C GLU A 72 -12.50 -21.87 -10.11
N CYS A 73 -11.90 -22.83 -9.40
CA CYS A 73 -10.57 -22.73 -8.82
C CYS A 73 -9.50 -22.64 -9.89
N VAL A 74 -9.57 -23.46 -10.93
CA VAL A 74 -8.61 -23.42 -12.05
C VAL A 74 -8.67 -22.08 -12.77
N LYS A 75 -9.88 -21.56 -13.00
CA LYS A 75 -10.06 -20.22 -13.58
C LYS A 75 -9.46 -19.13 -12.69
N SER A 76 -9.80 -19.13 -11.40
CA SER A 76 -9.31 -18.13 -10.43
C SER A 76 -7.79 -18.18 -10.26
N TYR A 77 -7.21 -19.38 -10.30
CA TYR A 77 -5.77 -19.58 -10.31
C TYR A 77 -5.14 -19.00 -11.58
N GLY A 78 -5.69 -19.28 -12.77
CA GLY A 78 -5.19 -18.73 -14.03
C GLY A 78 -5.18 -17.20 -14.06
N GLU A 79 -6.22 -16.57 -13.50
CA GLU A 79 -6.30 -15.11 -13.35
C GLU A 79 -5.14 -14.56 -12.49
N CYS A 80 -4.89 -15.14 -11.32
CA CYS A 80 -3.82 -14.67 -10.43
C CYS A 80 -2.41 -15.08 -10.88
N TYR A 81 -2.26 -16.19 -11.62
CA TYR A 81 -0.97 -16.72 -12.06
C TYR A 81 -0.29 -15.79 -13.07
N SER A 82 -1.03 -15.26 -14.04
CA SER A 82 -0.46 -14.30 -14.99
C SER A 82 -0.05 -12.98 -14.32
N ILE A 83 -0.85 -12.53 -13.36
CA ILE A 83 -0.62 -11.30 -12.59
C ILE A 83 0.61 -11.43 -11.67
N SER A 84 0.88 -12.62 -11.12
CA SER A 84 2.00 -12.80 -10.19
C SER A 84 3.34 -12.45 -10.84
N PHE A 85 3.57 -12.72 -12.13
CA PHE A 85 4.81 -12.34 -12.81
C PHE A 85 5.04 -10.83 -12.90
N VAL A 86 3.98 -10.01 -12.81
CA VAL A 86 4.09 -8.54 -12.84
C VAL A 86 4.55 -7.99 -11.49
N TYR A 87 4.07 -8.57 -10.40
CA TYR A 87 4.23 -8.00 -9.06
C TYR A 87 5.22 -8.76 -8.17
N PHE A 88 5.41 -10.06 -8.40
CA PHE A 88 6.37 -10.85 -7.65
C PHE A 88 7.79 -10.52 -8.12
N PRO A 89 8.78 -10.54 -7.20
CA PRO A 89 10.17 -10.34 -7.55
C PRO A 89 10.62 -11.40 -8.55
N GLN A 90 11.55 -11.02 -9.44
CA GLN A 90 12.07 -11.91 -10.47
C GLN A 90 12.68 -13.21 -9.91
N SER A 91 13.23 -13.16 -8.69
CA SER A 91 13.74 -14.33 -7.97
C SER A 91 12.68 -15.41 -7.70
N ALA A 92 11.40 -15.05 -7.64
CA ALA A 92 10.30 -15.98 -7.43
C ALA A 92 9.76 -16.60 -8.74
N HIS A 93 10.09 -16.05 -9.90
CA HIS A 93 9.46 -16.43 -11.18
C HIS A 93 9.68 -17.89 -11.55
N GLU A 94 10.83 -18.47 -11.20
CA GLU A 94 11.07 -19.89 -11.49
C GLU A 94 10.22 -20.79 -10.60
N GLN A 95 10.13 -20.50 -9.30
CA GLN A 95 9.23 -21.22 -8.38
C GLN A 95 7.75 -21.12 -8.82
N LEU A 96 7.31 -19.94 -9.30
CA LEU A 96 5.96 -19.78 -9.85
C LEU A 96 5.69 -20.74 -11.02
N LYS A 97 6.64 -20.89 -11.94
CA LYS A 97 6.52 -21.83 -13.07
C LYS A 97 6.56 -23.29 -12.61
N GLU A 98 7.42 -23.63 -11.66
CA GLU A 98 7.50 -24.99 -11.11
C GLU A 98 6.20 -25.39 -10.42
N ILE A 99 5.60 -24.50 -9.62
CA ILE A 99 4.28 -24.70 -9.01
C ILE A 99 3.23 -24.93 -10.10
N ASN A 100 3.20 -24.07 -11.13
CA ASN A 100 2.26 -24.20 -12.24
C ASN A 100 2.41 -25.55 -12.97
N SER A 101 3.65 -25.97 -13.22
CA SER A 101 3.96 -27.27 -13.83
C SER A 101 3.45 -28.43 -12.97
N ALA A 102 3.72 -28.40 -11.65
CA ALA A 102 3.25 -29.43 -10.71
C ALA A 102 1.71 -29.51 -10.67
N ILE A 103 1.02 -28.36 -10.66
CA ILE A 103 -0.45 -28.30 -10.73
C ILE A 103 -0.96 -28.94 -12.02
N HIS A 104 -0.40 -28.59 -13.18
CA HIS A 104 -0.83 -29.14 -14.47
C HIS A 104 -0.54 -30.64 -14.63
N ASN A 105 0.50 -31.14 -13.95
CA ASN A 105 0.84 -32.56 -13.91
C ASN A 105 0.02 -33.36 -12.88
N GLY A 106 -0.82 -32.69 -12.08
CA GLY A 106 -1.58 -33.32 -10.99
C GLY A 106 -0.71 -33.76 -9.80
N ASP A 107 0.53 -33.28 -9.70
CA ASP A 107 1.43 -33.59 -8.60
C ASP A 107 1.17 -32.65 -7.42
N GLN A 108 0.10 -32.97 -6.68
CA GLN A 108 -0.37 -32.17 -5.55
C GLN A 108 0.69 -32.05 -4.44
N ASN A 109 1.47 -33.09 -4.20
CA ASN A 109 2.49 -33.09 -3.15
C ASN A 109 3.61 -32.11 -3.48
N THR A 110 4.14 -32.18 -4.70
CA THR A 110 5.17 -31.25 -5.17
C THR A 110 4.64 -29.82 -5.23
N ALA A 111 3.42 -29.62 -5.77
CA ALA A 111 2.80 -28.30 -5.82
C ALA A 111 2.63 -27.67 -4.43
N THR A 112 2.20 -28.46 -3.45
CA THR A 112 2.06 -28.01 -2.05
C THR A 112 3.40 -27.62 -1.46
N ALA A 113 4.42 -28.49 -1.57
CA ALA A 113 5.75 -28.22 -1.01
C ALA A 113 6.42 -26.98 -1.63
N LEU A 114 6.28 -26.80 -2.95
CA LEU A 114 6.78 -25.61 -3.64
C LEU A 114 6.02 -24.35 -3.22
N LEU A 115 4.70 -24.42 -3.07
CA LEU A 115 3.88 -23.29 -2.61
C LEU A 115 4.25 -22.87 -1.18
N GLU A 116 4.46 -23.81 -0.26
CA GLU A 116 4.89 -23.54 1.11
C GLU A 116 6.27 -22.87 1.13
N THR A 117 7.20 -23.38 0.32
CA THR A 117 8.55 -22.80 0.19
C THR A 117 8.48 -21.36 -0.33
N LEU A 118 7.66 -21.12 -1.35
CA LEU A 118 7.43 -19.78 -1.89
C LEU A 118 6.76 -18.86 -0.86
N ALA A 119 5.80 -19.36 -0.08
CA ALA A 119 5.12 -18.58 0.95
C ALA A 119 6.09 -18.14 2.06
N ILE A 120 7.03 -19.01 2.45
CA ILE A 120 8.04 -18.68 3.46
C ILE A 120 9.01 -17.62 2.93
N SER A 121 9.51 -17.78 1.70
CA SER A 121 10.46 -16.83 1.09
C SER A 121 9.81 -15.47 0.85
N MET A 122 8.61 -15.45 0.26
CA MET A 122 7.86 -14.23 0.02
C MET A 122 7.35 -13.58 1.30
N GLY A 123 7.05 -14.36 2.35
CA GLY A 123 6.62 -13.84 3.64
C GLY A 123 7.66 -12.94 4.32
N GLN A 124 8.95 -13.11 4.01
CA GLN A 124 9.98 -12.16 4.47
C GLN A 124 9.80 -10.80 3.79
N ILE A 125 9.57 -10.79 2.48
CA ILE A 125 9.39 -9.57 1.68
C ILE A 125 8.06 -8.88 2.01
N ILE A 126 6.97 -9.64 2.09
CA ILE A 126 5.62 -9.09 2.30
C ILE A 126 5.47 -8.42 3.67
N ARG A 127 6.21 -8.88 4.69
CA ARG A 127 6.21 -8.26 6.03
C ARG A 127 6.94 -6.93 6.10
N GLU A 128 7.78 -6.63 5.10
CA GLU A 128 8.51 -5.37 4.99
C GLU A 128 7.77 -4.32 4.15
N ILE A 129 6.66 -4.73 3.51
CA ILE A 129 5.64 -3.88 2.88
C ILE A 129 4.60 -3.51 3.94
#